data_AF-A0A7V7X2Q1-F1
#
_entry.id   AF-A0A7V7X2Q1-F1
#
_cell.length_a   1.000
_cell.length_b   1.000
_cell.length_c   1.000
_cell.angle_alpha   90.00
_cell.angle_beta   90.00
_cell.angle_gamma   90.00
#
_symmetry.space_group_name_H-M   'P 1'
#
loop_
_entity.id
_entity.type
_entity.pdbx_description
1 polymer ?
#
loop_
_entity_poly.entity_id
_entity_poly.type
_entity_poly.pdbx_seq_one_letter_code
_entity_poly.pdbx_strand_id
1 'polypeptide(L)'
;MLILYFISVTIHILFAAIWFGGSVLVILLYQHESKSINYFRSDSSNNYSMIQAFRKLSWVCFFLLFVTGLYNLFVRGYSWYDLFSSEFWVGYFGETLLVKLVLFAWVLTSAIVNDYLLRNLIAGKLYIKTEETIRLFQRSLFLLRANLVLGFCILICAVMLVRGRPW
;
A
#
# COMPACT_ATOMS: atom_id res chain seq x y z
N MET A 1 26.30 -14.01 -3.00
CA MET A 1 25.20 -13.88 -2.01
C MET A 1 25.01 -12.44 -1.54
N LEU A 2 26.01 -11.76 -0.97
CA LEU A 2 25.89 -10.38 -0.45
C LEU A 2 25.39 -9.34 -1.47
N ILE A 3 25.89 -9.37 -2.71
CA ILE A 3 25.48 -8.42 -3.76
C ILE A 3 23.99 -8.58 -4.13
N LEU A 4 23.52 -9.83 -4.29
CA LEU A 4 22.11 -10.10 -4.61
C LEU A 4 21.18 -9.68 -3.48
N TYR A 5 21.58 -9.93 -2.23
CA TYR A 5 20.84 -9.43 -1.06
C TYR A 5 20.76 -7.91 -1.05
N PHE A 6 21.88 -7.22 -1.26
CA PHE A 6 21.94 -5.76 -1.30
C PHE A 6 21.03 -5.19 -2.41
N ILE A 7 21.07 -5.78 -3.61
CA ILE A 7 20.18 -5.41 -4.72
C ILE A 7 18.71 -5.63 -4.34
N SER A 8 18.36 -6.79 -3.79
CA SER A 8 16.98 -7.09 -3.40
C SER A 8 16.45 -6.13 -2.32
N VAL A 9 17.25 -5.84 -1.29
CA VAL A 9 16.89 -4.87 -0.25
C VAL A 9 16.73 -3.47 -0.85
N THR A 10 17.62 -3.07 -1.75
CA THR A 10 17.54 -1.77 -2.44
C THR A 10 16.26 -1.66 -3.26
N ILE A 11 15.93 -2.70 -4.03
CA ILE A 11 14.68 -2.79 -4.79
C ILE A 11 13.46 -2.72 -3.85
N HIS A 12 13.47 -3.49 -2.75
CA HIS A 12 12.38 -3.48 -1.77
C HIS A 12 12.13 -2.08 -1.20
N ILE A 13 13.20 -1.38 -0.79
CA ILE A 13 13.11 -0.02 -0.24
C ILE A 13 12.64 0.97 -1.32
N LEU A 14 13.15 0.86 -2.54
CA LEU A 14 12.75 1.73 -3.65
C LEU A 14 11.26 1.62 -3.94
N PHE A 15 10.73 0.40 -4.06
CA PHE A 15 9.29 0.20 -4.30
C PHE A 15 8.44 0.62 -3.09
N ALA A 16 8.94 0.45 -1.86
CA ALA A 16 8.27 0.97 -0.67
C ALA A 16 8.18 2.50 -0.71
N ALA A 17 9.27 3.18 -1.09
CA ALA A 17 9.32 4.64 -1.20
C ALA A 17 8.41 5.17 -2.33
N ILE A 18 8.44 4.53 -3.50
CA ILE A 18 7.56 4.88 -4.64
C ILE A 18 6.09 4.76 -4.23
N TRP A 19 5.71 3.63 -3.61
CA TRP A 19 4.34 3.42 -3.20
C TRP A 19 3.91 4.39 -2.10
N PHE A 20 4.73 4.58 -1.07
CA PHE A 20 4.41 5.47 0.04
C PHE A 20 4.31 6.93 -0.40
N GLY A 21 5.32 7.43 -1.13
CA GLY A 21 5.34 8.80 -1.65
C GLY A 21 4.24 9.06 -2.68
N GLY A 22 3.99 8.11 -3.58
CA GLY A 22 2.91 8.25 -4.55
C GLY A 22 1.51 8.19 -3.90
N SER A 23 1.35 7.47 -2.78
CA SER A 23 0.10 7.48 -2.02
C SER A 23 -0.19 8.87 -1.42
N VAL A 24 0.83 9.57 -0.91
CA VAL A 24 0.71 10.97 -0.47
C VAL A 24 0.23 11.84 -1.62
N LEU A 25 0.89 11.74 -2.78
CA LEU A 25 0.55 12.53 -3.97
C LEU A 25 -0.91 12.28 -4.40
N VAL A 26 -1.33 11.01 -4.48
CA VAL A 26 -2.71 10.66 -4.87
C VAL A 26 -3.72 11.22 -3.88
N ILE A 27 -3.47 11.15 -2.57
CA ILE A 27 -4.37 11.75 -1.56
C ILE A 27 -4.51 13.26 -1.79
N LEU A 28 -3.42 13.97 -2.10
CA LEU A 28 -3.45 15.40 -2.39
C LEU A 28 -4.23 15.71 -3.67
N LEU A 29 -4.00 14.94 -4.74
CA LEU A 29 -4.74 15.07 -6.00
C LEU A 29 -6.23 14.82 -5.79
N TYR A 30 -6.60 13.77 -5.03
CA TYR A 30 -7.99 13.51 -4.66
C TYR A 30 -8.63 14.68 -3.92
N GLN A 31 -7.93 15.27 -2.95
CA GLN A 31 -8.44 16.41 -2.18
C GLN A 31 -8.58 17.67 -3.04
N HIS A 32 -7.64 17.90 -3.96
CA HIS A 32 -7.72 19.00 -4.92
C HIS A 32 -8.96 18.85 -5.80
N GLU A 33 -9.14 17.68 -6.41
CA GLU A 33 -10.29 17.40 -7.28
C GLU A 33 -11.62 17.40 -6.51
N SER A 34 -11.63 17.05 -5.22
CA SER A 34 -12.84 17.13 -4.37
C SER A 34 -13.36 18.56 -4.17
N LYS A 35 -12.48 19.57 -4.20
CA LYS A 35 -12.84 20.98 -4.00
C LYS A 35 -13.35 21.61 -5.29
N SER A 36 -12.87 21.11 -6.42
CA SER A 36 -13.36 21.44 -7.74
C SER A 36 -14.74 20.80 -7.95
N ILE A 37 -15.72 21.56 -8.44
CA ILE A 37 -17.02 21.02 -8.88
C ILE A 37 -16.84 19.95 -9.99
N ASN A 38 -15.63 19.80 -10.53
CA ASN A 38 -15.29 19.00 -11.69
C ASN A 38 -14.77 17.58 -11.41
N TYR A 39 -14.78 17.05 -10.18
CA TYR A 39 -14.34 15.66 -9.93
C TYR A 39 -15.00 14.65 -10.90
N PHE A 40 -16.28 14.86 -11.21
CA PHE A 40 -17.04 14.03 -12.17
C PHE A 40 -17.04 14.57 -13.59
N ARG A 41 -16.60 15.81 -13.81
CA ARG A 41 -16.74 16.47 -15.12
C ARG A 41 -15.55 16.25 -16.05
N SER A 42 -14.44 15.72 -15.53
CA SER A 42 -13.15 15.80 -16.23
C SER A 42 -12.51 14.44 -16.46
N ASP A 43 -13.05 13.70 -17.43
CA ASP A 43 -12.34 12.62 -18.12
C ASP A 43 -11.10 13.15 -18.89
N SER A 44 -10.95 14.49 -18.98
CA SER A 44 -9.80 15.17 -19.60
C SER A 44 -8.84 15.87 -18.61
N SER A 45 -9.02 15.71 -17.30
CA SER A 45 -8.08 16.33 -16.33
C SER A 45 -6.81 15.49 -16.23
N ASN A 46 -5.66 16.14 -16.33
CA ASN A 46 -4.36 15.49 -16.23
C ASN A 46 -4.17 14.73 -14.89
N ASN A 47 -4.92 15.11 -13.84
CA ASN A 47 -4.82 14.52 -12.52
C ASN A 47 -5.51 13.16 -12.41
N TYR A 48 -6.66 12.97 -13.06
CA TYR A 48 -7.38 11.70 -13.01
C TYR A 48 -6.61 10.58 -13.72
N SER A 49 -6.00 10.88 -14.87
CA SER A 49 -5.12 9.93 -15.57
C SER A 49 -3.89 9.56 -14.74
N MET A 50 -3.32 10.52 -14.00
CA MET A 50 -2.22 10.25 -13.04
C MET A 50 -2.67 9.35 -11.89
N ILE A 51 -3.85 9.58 -11.30
CA ILE A 51 -4.41 8.73 -10.25
C ILE A 51 -4.58 7.30 -10.78
N GLN A 52 -5.12 7.13 -12.00
CA GLN A 52 -5.31 5.82 -12.63
C GLN A 52 -3.97 5.13 -12.94
N ALA A 53 -2.97 5.88 -13.40
CA ALA A 53 -1.63 5.36 -13.63
C ALA A 53 -0.98 4.89 -12.31
N PHE A 54 -1.10 5.69 -11.24
CA PHE A 54 -0.57 5.31 -9.93
C PHE A 54 -1.25 4.07 -9.35
N ARG A 55 -2.56 3.88 -9.57
CA ARG A 55 -3.25 2.64 -9.17
C ARG A 55 -2.63 1.41 -9.80
N LYS A 56 -2.38 1.44 -11.12
CA LYS A 56 -1.70 0.33 -11.82
C LYS A 56 -0.29 0.11 -11.27
N LEU A 57 0.46 1.20 -11.06
CA LEU A 57 1.80 1.13 -10.49
C LEU A 57 1.81 0.57 -9.06
N SER A 58 0.79 0.88 -8.25
CA SER A 58 0.67 0.39 -6.87
C SER A 58 0.57 -1.13 -6.83
N TRP A 59 -0.16 -1.74 -7.75
CA TRP A 59 -0.22 -3.20 -7.87
C TRP A 59 1.14 -3.84 -8.20
N VAL A 60 1.92 -3.19 -9.07
CA VAL A 60 3.31 -3.60 -9.35
C VAL A 60 4.17 -3.47 -8.08
N CYS A 61 4.03 -2.36 -7.34
CA CYS A 61 4.73 -2.14 -6.08
C CYS A 61 4.39 -3.24 -5.06
N PHE A 62 3.11 -3.56 -4.86
CA PHE A 62 2.68 -4.59 -3.93
C PHE A 62 3.26 -5.97 -4.27
N PHE A 63 3.19 -6.36 -5.55
CA PHE A 63 3.76 -7.60 -6.01
C PHE A 63 5.27 -7.66 -5.73
N LEU A 64 6.01 -6.62 -6.11
CA LEU A 64 7.45 -6.58 -5.91
C LEU A 64 7.84 -6.51 -4.43
N LEU A 65 7.11 -5.77 -3.60
CA LEU A 65 7.31 -5.73 -2.15
C LEU A 65 7.10 -7.09 -1.51
N PHE A 66 6.07 -7.82 -1.94
CA PHE A 66 5.82 -9.18 -1.46
C PHE A 66 6.95 -10.14 -1.84
N VAL A 67 7.31 -10.19 -3.14
CA VAL A 67 8.35 -11.09 -3.66
C VAL A 67 9.72 -10.78 -3.04
N THR A 68 10.13 -9.51 -3.05
CA THR A 68 11.43 -9.11 -2.48
C THR A 68 11.45 -9.24 -0.95
N GLY A 69 10.34 -9.01 -0.27
CA GLY A 69 10.21 -9.23 1.17
C GLY A 69 10.42 -10.69 1.55
N LEU A 70 9.79 -11.60 0.80
CA LEU A 70 9.95 -13.03 0.96
C LEU A 70 11.37 -13.49 0.64
N TYR A 71 11.96 -13.02 -0.47
CA TYR A 71 13.36 -13.32 -0.80
C TYR A 71 14.34 -12.85 0.29
N ASN A 72 14.14 -11.63 0.81
CA ASN A 72 15.00 -11.08 1.86
C ASN A 72 14.90 -11.89 3.16
N LEU A 73 13.76 -12.54 3.42
CA LEU A 73 13.59 -13.46 4.54
C LEU A 73 14.39 -14.75 4.35
N PHE A 74 14.34 -15.36 3.16
CA PHE A 74 15.12 -16.55 2.83
C PHE A 74 16.62 -16.32 2.91
N VAL A 75 17.09 -15.18 2.39
CA VAL A 75 18.54 -14.86 2.44
C VAL A 75 19.02 -14.57 3.86
N ARG A 76 18.13 -14.19 4.78
CA ARG A 76 18.43 -14.08 6.22
C ARG A 76 18.51 -15.43 6.94
N GLY A 77 18.28 -16.55 6.24
CA GLY A 77 18.41 -17.90 6.77
C GLY A 77 17.11 -18.53 7.24
N TYR A 78 15.97 -17.87 7.09
CA TYR A 78 14.66 -18.46 7.40
C TYR A 78 14.18 -19.32 6.25
N SER A 79 13.82 -20.56 6.53
CA SER A 79 13.30 -21.52 5.57
C SER A 79 11.78 -21.54 5.55
N TRP A 80 11.19 -22.26 4.59
CA TRP A 80 9.75 -22.51 4.59
C TRP A 80 9.29 -23.22 5.86
N TYR A 81 10.10 -24.15 6.38
CA TYR A 81 9.79 -24.89 7.60
C TYR A 81 9.61 -23.96 8.80
N ASP A 82 10.48 -22.95 8.93
CA ASP A 82 10.41 -21.97 10.01
C ASP A 82 9.10 -21.18 9.96
N LEU A 83 8.63 -20.82 8.76
CA LEU A 83 7.37 -20.08 8.59
C LEU A 83 6.13 -20.90 8.99
N PHE A 84 6.20 -22.24 8.95
CA PHE A 84 5.14 -23.13 9.40
C PHE A 84 5.32 -23.59 10.84
N SER A 85 6.44 -23.27 11.49
CA SER A 85 6.68 -23.56 12.90
C SER A 85 6.08 -22.50 13.80
N SER A 86 5.37 -22.91 14.86
CA SER A 86 4.86 -21.98 15.88
C SER A 86 5.98 -21.26 16.64
N GLU A 87 7.14 -21.92 16.82
CA GLU A 87 8.28 -21.38 17.57
C GLU A 87 8.84 -20.10 16.94
N PHE A 88 8.87 -20.04 15.61
CA PHE A 88 9.32 -18.86 14.87
C PHE A 88 8.47 -17.63 15.21
N TRP A 89 7.14 -17.81 15.29
CA TRP A 89 6.19 -16.72 15.49
C TRP A 89 6.12 -16.21 16.94
N VAL A 90 6.64 -16.98 17.91
CA VAL A 90 6.73 -16.57 19.33
C VAL A 90 7.95 -15.68 19.57
N GLY A 91 8.99 -15.76 18.73
CA GLY A 91 10.16 -14.91 18.85
C GLY A 91 9.90 -13.44 18.48
N TYR A 92 10.67 -12.53 19.07
CA TYR A 92 10.58 -11.07 18.79
C TYR A 92 10.61 -10.73 17.29
N PHE A 93 11.42 -11.45 16.51
CA PHE A 93 11.50 -11.28 15.07
C PHE A 93 10.20 -11.73 14.38
N GLY A 94 9.73 -12.95 14.66
CA GLY A 94 8.53 -13.52 14.06
C GLY A 94 7.26 -12.74 14.39
N GLU A 95 7.08 -12.32 15.64
CA GLU A 95 5.96 -11.46 16.04
C GLU A 95 5.96 -10.12 15.27
N THR A 96 7.12 -9.47 15.16
CA THR A 96 7.23 -8.19 14.43
C THR A 96 6.95 -8.38 12.94
N LEU A 97 7.42 -9.50 12.37
CA LEU A 97 7.13 -9.88 11.00
C LEU A 97 5.63 -10.16 10.82
N LEU A 98 4.99 -10.84 11.76
CA LEU A 98 3.55 -11.13 11.72
C LEU A 98 2.74 -9.84 11.69
N VAL A 99 3.05 -8.89 12.57
CA VAL A 99 2.41 -7.57 12.57
C VAL A 99 2.61 -6.89 11.21
N LYS A 100 3.83 -6.90 10.66
CA LYS A 100 4.10 -6.34 9.33
C LYS A 100 3.25 -7.01 8.23
N LEU A 101 3.11 -8.33 8.26
CA LEU A 101 2.33 -9.08 7.28
C LEU A 101 0.83 -8.83 7.41
N VAL A 102 0.31 -8.77 8.63
CA VAL A 102 -1.10 -8.42 8.90
C VAL A 102 -1.40 -7.01 8.41
N LEU A 103 -0.53 -6.03 8.71
CA LEU A 103 -0.66 -4.67 8.20
C LEU A 103 -0.61 -4.61 6.67
N PHE A 104 0.31 -5.35 6.05
CA PHE A 104 0.41 -5.43 4.60
C PHE A 104 -0.85 -6.06 3.97
N ALA A 105 -1.40 -7.11 4.59
CA ALA A 105 -2.66 -7.71 4.17
C ALA A 105 -3.82 -6.70 4.25
N TRP A 106 -3.90 -5.92 5.34
CA TRP A 106 -4.89 -4.85 5.46
C TRP A 106 -4.77 -3.79 4.37
N VAL A 107 -3.54 -3.36 4.05
CA VAL A 107 -3.27 -2.44 2.93
C VAL A 107 -3.73 -3.01 1.59
N LEU A 108 -3.51 -4.31 1.37
CA LEU A 108 -3.92 -4.97 0.13
C LEU A 108 -5.44 -5.07 0.03
N THR A 109 -6.11 -5.51 1.09
CA THR A 109 -7.57 -5.62 1.13
C THR A 109 -8.23 -4.25 0.95
N SER A 110 -7.75 -3.22 1.63
CA SER A 110 -8.28 -1.87 1.47
C SER A 110 -8.01 -1.29 0.08
N ALA A 111 -6.89 -1.63 -0.57
CA ALA A 111 -6.61 -1.24 -1.95
C ALA A 111 -7.60 -1.89 -2.92
N ILE A 112 -7.93 -3.18 -2.73
CA ILE A 112 -8.96 -3.87 -3.52
C ILE A 112 -10.32 -3.19 -3.33
N VAL A 113 -10.71 -2.91 -2.08
CA VAL A 113 -11.97 -2.23 -1.77
C VAL A 113 -11.98 -0.83 -2.38
N ASN A 114 -10.89 -0.07 -2.28
CA ASN A 114 -10.76 1.25 -2.87
C ASN A 114 -10.93 1.18 -4.40
N ASP A 115 -10.32 0.18 -5.04
CA ASP A 115 -10.41 -0.04 -6.47
C ASP A 115 -11.85 -0.31 -6.92
N TYR A 116 -12.59 -1.09 -6.13
CA TYR A 116 -14.01 -1.36 -6.35
C TYR A 116 -14.88 -0.11 -6.16
N LEU A 117 -14.69 0.63 -5.07
CA LEU A 117 -15.42 1.87 -4.78
C LEU A 117 -15.22 2.89 -5.92
N LEU A 118 -13.98 3.03 -6.40
CA LEU A 118 -13.67 3.97 -7.47
C LEU A 118 -14.30 3.55 -8.81
N ARG A 119 -14.32 2.26 -9.13
CA ARG A 119 -15.03 1.75 -10.32
C ARG A 119 -16.52 2.08 -10.24
N ASN A 120 -17.15 1.92 -9.08
CA ASN A 120 -18.56 2.25 -8.89
C ASN A 120 -18.82 3.77 -9.00
N LEU A 121 -17.90 4.60 -8.51
CA LEU A 121 -17.97 6.06 -8.69
C LEU A 121 -17.93 6.47 -10.17
N ILE A 122 -17.10 5.79 -10.97
CA ILE A 122 -16.95 6.05 -12.41
C ILE A 122 -18.16 5.51 -13.18
N ALA A 123 -18.61 4.29 -12.85
CA ALA A 123 -19.73 3.62 -13.50
C ALA A 123 -21.09 4.26 -13.17
N GLY A 124 -21.23 4.86 -11.98
CA GLY A 124 -22.44 5.51 -11.47
C GLY A 124 -22.88 6.80 -12.17
N LYS A 125 -22.31 7.10 -13.36
CA LYS A 125 -22.53 8.30 -14.18
C LYS A 125 -21.82 9.55 -13.63
N LEU A 126 -20.75 9.93 -14.35
CA LEU A 126 -19.95 11.16 -14.33
C LEU A 126 -20.73 12.51 -14.33
N TYR A 127 -22.05 12.56 -14.06
CA TYR A 127 -22.85 13.76 -14.33
C TYR A 127 -23.68 14.31 -13.18
N ILE A 128 -23.96 13.54 -12.10
CA ILE A 128 -24.86 14.02 -11.04
C ILE A 128 -24.23 13.78 -9.67
N LYS A 129 -23.97 14.88 -8.95
CA LYS A 129 -23.55 14.85 -7.55
C LYS A 129 -24.72 14.39 -6.68
N THR A 130 -24.85 13.08 -6.47
CA THR A 130 -25.81 12.50 -5.52
C THR A 130 -25.15 12.32 -4.15
N GLU A 131 -25.95 12.20 -3.08
CA GLU A 131 -25.44 11.89 -1.74
C GLU A 131 -24.65 10.58 -1.71
N GLU A 132 -25.06 9.59 -2.50
CA GLU A 132 -24.37 8.31 -2.60
C GLU A 132 -22.95 8.45 -3.17
N THR A 133 -22.80 9.22 -4.24
CA THR A 133 -21.50 9.47 -4.87
C THR A 133 -20.55 10.21 -3.91
N ILE A 134 -21.06 11.14 -3.11
CA ILE A 134 -20.27 11.81 -2.07
C ILE A 134 -19.81 10.81 -0.99
N ARG A 135 -20.69 9.93 -0.52
CA ARG A 135 -20.35 8.91 0.49
C ARG A 135 -19.30 7.93 -0.02
N LEU A 136 -19.42 7.45 -1.26
CA LEU A 136 -18.45 6.55 -1.88
C LEU A 136 -17.08 7.24 -2.04
N PHE A 137 -17.07 8.51 -2.42
CA PHE A 137 -15.84 9.31 -2.51
C PHE A 137 -15.16 9.48 -1.16
N GLN A 138 -15.91 9.84 -0.11
CA GLN A 138 -15.38 9.97 1.25
C GLN A 138 -14.81 8.65 1.78
N ARG A 139 -15.49 7.52 1.52
CA ARG A 139 -14.99 6.18 1.85
C ARG A 139 -13.70 5.85 1.12
N SER A 140 -13.63 6.17 -0.18
CA SER A 140 -12.40 5.99 -0.97
C SER A 140 -11.23 6.79 -0.37
N LEU A 141 -11.45 8.08 -0.09
CA LEU A 141 -10.42 8.95 0.49
C LEU A 141 -10.00 8.49 1.90
N PHE A 142 -10.95 8.00 2.71
CA PHE A 142 -10.66 7.44 4.01
C PHE A 142 -9.74 6.22 3.90
N LEU A 143 -10.01 5.29 2.99
CA LEU A 143 -9.16 4.10 2.79
C LEU A 143 -7.75 4.47 2.32
N LEU A 144 -7.60 5.48 1.44
CA LEU A 144 -6.29 5.96 1.03
C LEU A 144 -5.48 6.51 2.23
N ARG A 145 -6.13 7.30 3.11
CA ARG A 145 -5.49 7.84 4.33
C ARG A 145 -5.14 6.74 5.31
N ALA A 146 -6.05 5.79 5.53
CA ALA A 146 -5.80 4.63 6.38
C ALA A 146 -4.59 3.84 5.88
N ASN A 147 -4.48 3.61 4.57
CA ASN A 147 -3.33 2.93 3.98
C ASN A 147 -2.01 3.65 4.17
N LEU A 148 -2.02 4.98 4.16
CA LEU A 148 -0.82 5.75 4.45
C LEU A 148 -0.37 5.55 5.91
N VAL A 149 -1.31 5.56 6.86
CA VAL A 149 -1.01 5.26 8.28
C VAL A 149 -0.50 3.83 8.43
N LEU A 150 -1.17 2.85 7.83
CA LEU A 150 -0.74 1.46 7.84
C LEU A 150 0.66 1.29 7.22
N GLY A 151 0.92 1.97 6.09
CA GLY A 151 2.23 2.01 5.44
C GLY A 151 3.33 2.56 6.34
N PHE A 152 3.03 3.59 7.13
CA PHE A 152 3.95 4.13 8.12
C PHE A 152 4.21 3.12 9.26
N CYS A 153 3.18 2.43 9.75
CA CYS A 153 3.34 1.35 10.72
C CYS A 153 4.19 0.19 10.17
N ILE A 154 4.02 -0.17 8.89
CA ILE A 154 4.85 -1.17 8.20
C ILE A 154 6.32 -0.73 8.15
N LEU A 155 6.59 0.55 7.94
CA LEU A 155 7.94 1.12 7.95
C LEU A 155 8.57 1.01 9.35
N ILE A 156 7.81 1.33 10.40
CA ILE A 156 8.25 1.14 11.79
C ILE A 156 8.62 -0.33 12.04
N CYS A 157 7.75 -1.27 11.64
CA CYS A 157 8.03 -2.70 11.76
C CYS A 157 9.29 -3.11 10.98
N ALA A 158 9.49 -2.54 9.78
CA ALA A 158 10.69 -2.80 8.99
C ALA A 158 11.97 -2.33 9.69
N VAL A 159 11.94 -1.16 10.35
CA VAL A 159 13.06 -0.68 11.17
C VAL A 159 13.31 -1.61 12.35
N MET A 160 12.26 -2.03 13.06
CA MET A 160 12.36 -2.97 14.19
C MET A 160 12.95 -4.32 13.80
N LEU A 161 12.63 -4.85 12.60
CA LEU A 161 13.21 -6.09 12.08
C LEU A 161 14.70 -6.01 11.72
N VAL A 162 15.25 -4.80 11.60
CA VAL A 162 16.67 -4.57 11.29
C VAL A 162 17.46 -4.14 12.53
N ARG A 163 16.85 -3.32 13.39
CA ARG A 163 17.51 -2.68 14.53
C ARG A 163 17.16 -3.31 15.88
N GLY A 164 16.20 -4.23 15.92
CA GLY A 164 15.61 -4.74 17.16
C GLY A 164 14.45 -3.87 17.64
N ARG A 165 13.72 -4.36 18.66
CA ARG A 165 12.68 -3.58 19.34
C ARG A 165 13.33 -2.60 20.32
N PRO A 166 12.77 -1.39 20.49
CA PRO A 166 13.31 -0.42 21.44
C PRO A 166 12.96 -0.70 22.91
N TRP A 167 12.28 -1.81 23.20
CA TRP A 167 11.90 -2.25 24.55
C TRP A 167 12.28 -3.71 24.77
#